data_AF-A0A536AJJ7-F1
#
_entry.id   AF-A0A536AJJ7-F1
#
_cell.length_a   1.000
_cell.length_b   1.000
_cell.length_c   1.000
_cell.angle_alpha   90.00
_cell.angle_beta   90.00
_cell.angle_gamma   90.00
#
_symmetry.space_group_name_H-M   'P 1'
#
loop_
_entity.id
_entity.type
_entity.pdbx_description
1 polymer ?
#
loop_
_entity_poly.entity_id
_entity_poly.type
_entity_poly.pdbx_seq_one_letter_code
_entity_poly.pdbx_strand_id
1 'polypeptide(L)'
;MNEFSAEREMIYINTLGARAGSSDLDRIIAHEFCHMIQFNTRRRSAVWFNEGQAVLCERNNGFNPTDGEVYLRTPDTQLNDWADLDTARPHYGLAYMFLDYLRQHAGGDDLVRALMQKGIDTPADFDTVLKERGQAGVEEQWLNFVAANGFIGVNVDPPYSYPQGAPARQAASVVVGDKVDAGGTFQSTVHEYSVRYVDLPRGKITLKFGGPTSNRLISTDPHSGRTFWWSDRGDGMDATLTKTIDLRTAADPKLAFWTWYGIEADYDYAYVEVSTDSGSHWTPLRTEASSTTDPNGQNLGNGITGSSSGETATGWKHLTADLAPYAGKQVQLRFQYVTDGNLNFGGFAVDDIEITGLPLDDAETDNGWTTSGFIRSTNLVSQRFAVQVLHFAGDRATVERRMVDNGELSFDVDTSGDRRALVAVTGFAVRTTEPIAFSVSAENRP
;
A
#
# COMPACT_ATOMS: atom_id res chain seq x y z
N MET A 1 9.26 23.06 10.01
CA MET A 1 9.32 23.20 11.49
C MET A 1 8.32 24.30 11.85
N ASN A 2 7.20 23.93 12.46
CA ASN A 2 6.11 24.85 12.77
C ASN A 2 6.61 25.92 13.76
N GLU A 3 6.48 27.20 13.41
CA GLU A 3 6.97 28.33 14.21
C GLU A 3 6.30 28.46 15.60
N PHE A 4 5.18 27.77 15.81
CA PHE A 4 4.46 27.71 17.07
C PHE A 4 4.76 26.44 17.90
N SER A 5 5.63 25.54 17.42
CA SER A 5 5.99 24.32 18.13
C SER A 5 7.03 24.59 19.22
N ALA A 6 6.81 24.03 20.41
CA ALA A 6 7.82 24.00 21.49
C ALA A 6 8.81 22.82 21.35
N GLU A 7 8.72 22.05 20.27
CA GLU A 7 9.52 20.85 19.96
C GLU A 7 9.55 19.80 21.08
N ARG A 8 8.54 19.79 21.95
CA ARG A 8 8.39 18.78 22.98
C ARG A 8 7.57 17.62 22.47
N GLU A 9 8.06 16.42 22.71
CA GLU A 9 7.27 15.20 22.49
C GLU A 9 6.04 15.23 23.41
N MET A 10 4.87 15.02 22.83
CA MET A 10 3.61 15.05 23.54
C MET A 10 2.63 14.04 22.96
N ILE A 11 1.80 13.48 23.82
CA ILE A 11 0.63 12.69 23.41
C ILE A 11 -0.59 13.61 23.54
N TYR A 12 -1.33 13.77 22.44
CA TYR A 12 -2.60 14.47 22.44
C TYR A 12 -3.74 13.46 22.52
N ILE A 13 -4.64 13.62 23.49
CA ILE A 13 -5.76 12.69 23.69
C ILE A 13 -7.08 13.45 23.70
N ASN A 14 -8.00 13.01 22.84
CA ASN A 14 -9.38 13.47 22.87
C ASN A 14 -10.14 12.81 24.05
N THR A 15 -10.37 13.59 25.11
CA THR A 15 -11.08 13.11 26.31
C THR A 15 -12.56 12.80 26.11
N LEU A 16 -13.15 13.18 24.96
CA LEU A 16 -14.49 12.75 24.57
C LEU A 16 -14.50 11.32 24.02
N GLY A 17 -13.38 10.89 23.40
CA GLY A 17 -13.21 9.55 22.85
C GLY A 17 -12.76 8.51 23.89
N ALA A 18 -11.95 8.92 24.87
CA ALA A 18 -11.48 8.07 25.95
C ALA A 18 -11.58 8.76 27.31
N ARG A 19 -12.35 8.16 28.23
CA ARG A 19 -12.60 8.73 29.56
C ARG A 19 -11.39 8.56 30.47
N ALA A 20 -11.08 9.61 31.25
CA ALA A 20 -10.05 9.54 32.27
C ALA A 20 -10.27 8.36 33.24
N GLY A 21 -9.21 7.57 33.45
CA GLY A 21 -9.22 6.41 34.35
C GLY A 21 -9.90 5.16 33.80
N SER A 22 -10.26 5.11 32.51
CA SER A 22 -10.73 3.88 31.87
C SER A 22 -9.57 3.03 31.34
N SER A 23 -9.77 1.72 31.27
CA SER A 23 -8.84 0.81 30.58
C SER A 23 -8.63 1.17 29.12
N ASP A 24 -9.65 1.76 28.47
CA ASP A 24 -9.55 2.19 27.08
C ASP A 24 -8.59 3.37 26.92
N LEU A 25 -8.57 4.29 27.88
CA LEU A 25 -7.59 5.38 27.89
C LEU A 25 -6.18 4.83 28.11
N ASP A 26 -5.99 3.93 29.07
CA ASP A 26 -4.68 3.35 29.35
C ASP A 26 -4.16 2.55 28.13
N ARG A 27 -5.05 1.87 27.41
CA ARG A 27 -4.75 1.19 26.14
C ARG A 27 -4.28 2.17 25.07
N ILE A 28 -5.01 3.27 24.86
CA ILE A 28 -4.62 4.32 23.90
C ILE A 28 -3.29 4.94 24.30
N ILE A 29 -3.05 5.22 25.59
CA ILE A 29 -1.75 5.73 26.04
C ILE A 29 -0.62 4.75 25.71
N ALA A 30 -0.84 3.44 25.87
CA ALA A 30 0.16 2.43 25.49
C ALA A 30 0.42 2.41 23.98
N HIS A 31 -0.63 2.59 23.16
CA HIS A 31 -0.55 2.73 21.70
C HIS A 31 0.29 3.96 21.30
N GLU A 32 -0.09 5.15 21.77
CA GLU A 32 0.57 6.41 21.43
C GLU A 32 2.01 6.48 21.97
N PHE A 33 2.28 5.90 23.14
CA PHE A 33 3.64 5.82 23.67
C PHE A 33 4.52 4.89 22.81
N CYS A 34 3.94 3.87 22.16
CA CYS A 34 4.65 3.04 21.21
C CYS A 34 5.09 3.86 19.98
N HIS A 35 4.22 4.76 19.46
CA HIS A 35 4.61 5.69 18.39
C HIS A 35 5.76 6.61 18.80
N MET A 36 5.78 7.12 20.03
CA MET A 36 6.92 7.90 20.54
C MET A 36 8.23 7.11 20.54
N ILE A 37 8.19 5.83 20.94
CA ILE A 37 9.37 4.94 20.91
C ILE A 37 9.80 4.69 19.46
N GLN A 38 8.84 4.36 18.58
CA GLN A 38 9.09 4.15 17.14
C GLN A 38 9.78 5.37 16.55
N PHE A 39 9.22 6.57 16.73
CA PHE A 39 9.78 7.82 16.20
C PHE A 39 11.24 8.07 16.63
N ASN A 40 11.59 7.73 17.88
CA ASN A 40 12.95 7.86 18.40
C ASN A 40 13.92 6.78 17.91
N THR A 41 13.42 5.63 17.44
CA THR A 41 14.25 4.55 16.88
C THR A 41 14.38 4.66 15.35
N ARG A 42 13.27 4.94 14.67
CA ARG A 42 13.17 5.08 13.22
C ARG A 42 12.01 6.02 12.88
N ARG A 43 12.34 7.15 12.26
CA ARG A 43 11.35 8.19 11.92
C ARG A 43 10.33 7.80 10.83
N ARG A 44 10.63 6.78 10.02
CA ARG A 44 9.80 6.41 8.87
C ARG A 44 9.65 4.90 8.73
N SER A 45 8.41 4.49 8.57
CA SER A 45 7.93 3.18 8.13
C SER A 45 6.49 3.37 7.65
N ALA A 46 6.00 2.47 6.82
CA ALA A 46 4.63 2.46 6.35
C ALA A 46 3.64 2.43 7.53
N VAL A 47 2.55 3.18 7.39
CA VAL A 47 1.48 3.32 8.40
C VAL A 47 1.02 1.96 8.95
N TRP A 48 0.75 0.97 8.09
CA TRP A 48 0.30 -0.36 8.55
C TRP A 48 1.25 -1.00 9.57
N PHE A 49 2.56 -0.85 9.37
CA PHE A 49 3.55 -1.43 10.25
C PHE A 49 3.59 -0.66 11.58
N ASN A 50 3.56 0.68 11.52
CA ASN A 50 3.56 1.54 12.70
C ASN A 50 2.35 1.27 13.60
N GLU A 51 1.15 1.30 13.01
CA GLU A 51 -0.12 1.07 13.71
C GLU A 51 -0.21 -0.38 14.23
N GLY A 52 0.16 -1.36 13.42
CA GLY A 52 0.16 -2.77 13.85
C GLY A 52 1.11 -3.04 15.03
N GLN A 53 2.28 -2.40 15.04
CA GLN A 53 3.21 -2.45 16.16
C GLN A 53 2.66 -1.75 17.41
N ALA A 54 1.96 -0.63 17.24
CA ALA A 54 1.32 0.08 18.34
C ALA A 54 0.18 -0.77 18.97
N VAL A 55 -0.60 -1.49 18.16
CA VAL A 55 -1.58 -2.47 18.67
C VAL A 55 -0.89 -3.67 19.35
N LEU A 56 0.25 -4.14 18.83
CA LEU A 56 1.04 -5.18 19.49
C LEU A 56 1.60 -4.71 20.85
N CYS A 57 1.98 -3.43 20.95
CA CYS A 57 2.36 -2.76 22.20
C CYS A 57 1.20 -2.79 23.22
N GLU A 58 -0.05 -2.52 22.79
CA GLU A 58 -1.22 -2.67 23.67
C GLU A 58 -1.33 -4.09 24.24
N ARG A 59 -1.22 -5.11 23.36
CA ARG A 59 -1.25 -6.52 23.77
C ARG A 59 -0.15 -6.85 24.77
N ASN A 60 1.06 -6.35 24.55
CA ASN A 60 2.19 -6.58 25.45
C ASN A 60 2.02 -5.90 26.82
N ASN A 61 1.16 -4.88 26.91
CA ASN A 61 0.74 -4.25 28.17
C ASN A 61 -0.50 -4.90 28.80
N GLY A 62 -0.95 -6.05 28.27
CA GLY A 62 -2.06 -6.82 28.85
C GLY A 62 -3.45 -6.41 28.37
N PHE A 63 -3.55 -5.51 27.39
CA PHE A 63 -4.81 -5.20 26.73
C PHE A 63 -5.15 -6.28 25.68
N ASN A 64 -6.42 -6.38 25.30
CA ASN A 64 -6.89 -7.36 24.33
C ASN A 64 -7.45 -6.65 23.09
N PRO A 65 -6.63 -6.44 22.04
CA PRO A 65 -7.09 -5.83 20.79
C PRO A 65 -8.24 -6.64 20.17
N THR A 66 -9.24 -5.95 19.61
CA THR A 66 -10.46 -6.59 19.10
C THR A 66 -10.65 -6.50 17.60
N ASP A 67 -9.87 -5.67 16.90
CA ASP A 67 -10.11 -5.40 15.49
C ASP A 67 -9.69 -6.54 14.55
N GLY A 68 -8.97 -7.56 15.05
CA GLY A 68 -8.71 -8.78 14.28
C GLY A 68 -10.00 -9.47 13.79
N GLU A 69 -11.04 -9.45 14.61
CA GLU A 69 -12.36 -9.98 14.25
C GLU A 69 -13.07 -9.11 13.17
N VAL A 70 -12.70 -7.83 13.06
CA VAL A 70 -13.19 -6.94 11.98
C VAL A 70 -12.50 -7.31 10.66
N TYR A 71 -11.17 -7.43 10.67
CA TYR A 71 -10.40 -7.85 9.50
C TYR A 71 -10.89 -9.20 8.95
N LEU A 72 -11.12 -10.19 9.80
CA LEU A 72 -11.56 -11.51 9.35
C LEU A 72 -12.95 -11.54 8.69
N ARG A 73 -13.76 -10.48 8.83
CA ARG A 73 -15.01 -10.33 8.07
C ARG A 73 -14.80 -9.68 6.69
N THR A 74 -13.68 -9.00 6.48
CA THR A 74 -13.29 -8.31 5.24
C THR A 74 -11.86 -8.66 4.84
N PRO A 75 -11.53 -9.95 4.59
CA PRO A 75 -10.16 -10.40 4.44
C PRO A 75 -9.45 -9.89 3.16
N ASP A 76 -10.21 -9.31 2.22
CA ASP A 76 -9.72 -8.50 1.09
C ASP A 76 -9.32 -7.09 1.55
N THR A 77 -8.64 -7.00 2.70
CA THR A 77 -7.98 -5.79 3.19
C THR A 77 -6.51 -5.93 2.81
N GLN A 78 -5.98 -4.95 2.08
CA GLN A 78 -4.59 -4.93 1.64
C GLN A 78 -3.64 -4.63 2.82
N LEU A 79 -2.58 -5.43 2.99
CA LEU A 79 -1.60 -5.19 4.06
C LEU A 79 -0.78 -3.92 3.84
N ASN A 80 -0.27 -3.75 2.62
CA ASN A 80 0.69 -2.70 2.27
C ASN A 80 0.01 -1.44 1.70
N ASP A 81 -1.26 -1.23 2.04
CA ASP A 81 -2.02 -0.04 1.74
C ASP A 81 -2.96 0.30 2.89
N TRP A 82 -3.05 1.57 3.23
CA TRP A 82 -3.97 2.09 4.24
C TRP A 82 -4.35 3.51 3.82
N ALA A 83 -5.22 3.58 2.82
CA ALA A 83 -5.59 4.83 2.14
C ALA A 83 -6.90 5.47 2.66
N ASP A 84 -7.57 4.88 3.66
CA ASP A 84 -8.82 5.41 4.18
C ASP A 84 -8.95 5.25 5.71
N LEU A 85 -9.09 6.39 6.39
CA LEU A 85 -9.27 6.45 7.84
C LEU A 85 -10.68 6.02 8.27
N ASP A 86 -11.70 6.18 7.41
CA ASP A 86 -13.08 5.77 7.71
C ASP A 86 -13.22 4.23 7.75
N THR A 87 -12.30 3.52 7.09
CA THR A 87 -12.20 2.05 7.07
C THR A 87 -10.93 1.51 7.75
N ALA A 88 -10.35 2.28 8.68
CA ALA A 88 -9.12 1.94 9.39
C ALA A 88 -9.16 0.63 10.22
N ARG A 89 -10.34 0.24 10.74
CA ARG A 89 -10.46 -0.89 11.68
C ARG A 89 -9.99 -2.25 11.11
N PRO A 90 -10.43 -2.67 9.90
CA PRO A 90 -9.82 -3.82 9.22
C PRO A 90 -8.30 -3.74 9.11
N HIS A 91 -7.72 -2.58 8.82
CA HIS A 91 -6.26 -2.44 8.71
C HIS A 91 -5.55 -2.60 10.06
N TYR A 92 -6.08 -2.01 11.13
CA TYR A 92 -5.62 -2.27 12.51
C TYR A 92 -5.63 -3.77 12.83
N GLY A 93 -6.74 -4.44 12.53
CA GLY A 93 -6.90 -5.88 12.75
C GLY A 93 -5.90 -6.71 11.95
N LEU A 94 -5.76 -6.43 10.65
CA LEU A 94 -4.85 -7.12 9.76
C LEU A 94 -3.40 -6.98 10.21
N ALA A 95 -2.94 -5.75 10.40
CA ALA A 95 -1.56 -5.45 10.72
C ALA A 95 -1.15 -6.10 12.05
N TYR A 96 -2.00 -5.98 13.08
CA TYR A 96 -1.78 -6.64 14.36
C TYR A 96 -1.76 -8.16 14.23
N MET A 97 -2.77 -8.75 13.58
CA MET A 97 -2.85 -10.21 13.46
C MET A 97 -1.67 -10.80 12.70
N PHE A 98 -1.20 -10.14 11.63
CA PHE A 98 -0.04 -10.61 10.87
C PHE A 98 1.27 -10.49 11.68
N LEU A 99 1.47 -9.37 12.39
CA LEU A 99 2.64 -9.19 13.26
C LEU A 99 2.65 -10.18 14.44
N ASP A 100 1.49 -10.43 15.07
CA ASP A 100 1.40 -11.42 16.14
C ASP A 100 1.58 -12.86 15.61
N TYR A 101 1.05 -13.18 14.43
CA TYR A 101 1.31 -14.45 13.75
C TYR A 101 2.82 -14.68 13.58
N LEU A 102 3.53 -13.69 13.03
CA LEU A 102 4.98 -13.75 12.84
C LEU A 102 5.75 -13.82 14.16
N ARG A 103 5.32 -13.09 15.19
CA ARG A 103 5.90 -13.21 16.53
C ARG A 103 5.76 -14.64 17.06
N GLN A 104 4.63 -15.30 16.81
CA GLN A 104 4.39 -16.69 17.23
C GLN A 104 5.21 -17.72 16.44
N HIS A 105 5.57 -17.46 15.18
CA HIS A 105 6.19 -18.45 14.28
C HIS A 105 7.63 -18.17 13.85
N ALA A 106 8.04 -16.91 13.74
CA ALA A 106 9.23 -16.50 12.99
C ALA A 106 10.29 -15.76 13.84
N GLY A 107 10.29 -15.96 15.17
CA GLY A 107 11.38 -15.49 16.03
C GLY A 107 10.99 -14.57 17.18
N GLY A 108 9.71 -14.55 17.58
CA GLY A 108 9.30 -13.90 18.82
C GLY A 108 9.52 -12.38 18.82
N ASP A 109 9.70 -11.84 20.01
CA ASP A 109 9.88 -10.40 20.22
C ASP A 109 11.20 -9.87 19.61
N ASP A 110 12.18 -10.76 19.40
CA ASP A 110 13.45 -10.39 18.75
C ASP A 110 13.27 -10.13 17.25
N LEU A 111 12.38 -10.86 16.57
CA LEU A 111 12.01 -10.53 15.18
C LEU A 111 11.31 -9.17 15.12
N VAL A 112 10.32 -8.96 15.99
CA VAL A 112 9.56 -7.69 16.07
C VAL A 112 10.51 -6.51 16.25
N ARG A 113 11.49 -6.62 17.16
CA ARG A 113 12.52 -5.60 17.38
C ARG A 113 13.39 -5.36 16.15
N ALA A 114 13.78 -6.42 15.43
CA ALA A 114 14.59 -6.29 14.21
C ALA A 114 13.82 -5.57 13.10
N LEU A 115 12.53 -5.87 12.94
CA LEU A 115 11.65 -5.17 11.99
C LEU A 115 11.55 -3.68 12.32
N MET A 116 11.35 -3.33 13.60
CA MET A 116 11.34 -1.94 14.06
C MET A 116 12.66 -1.21 13.79
N GLN A 117 13.80 -1.86 14.05
CA GLN A 117 15.13 -1.27 13.81
C GLN A 117 15.40 -1.04 12.33
N LYS A 118 14.94 -1.94 11.45
CA LYS A 118 15.10 -1.80 9.99
C LYS A 118 14.21 -0.67 9.45
N GLY A 119 12.99 -0.55 9.97
CA GLY A 119 11.93 0.25 9.36
C GLY A 119 11.38 -0.43 8.11
N ILE A 120 10.05 -0.47 7.99
CA ILE A 120 9.36 -1.23 6.95
C ILE A 120 8.56 -0.25 6.09
N ASP A 121 9.03 0.03 4.88
CA ASP A 121 8.27 0.82 3.90
C ASP A 121 7.55 -0.10 2.89
N THR A 122 8.13 -1.28 2.61
CA THR A 122 7.58 -2.24 1.65
C THR A 122 7.65 -3.68 2.17
N PRO A 123 6.87 -4.61 1.58
CA PRO A 123 7.04 -6.04 1.84
C PRO A 123 8.48 -6.55 1.60
N ALA A 124 9.26 -5.91 0.72
CA ALA A 124 10.65 -6.28 0.46
C ALA A 124 11.59 -5.95 1.65
N ASP A 125 11.33 -4.87 2.37
CA ASP A 125 12.05 -4.58 3.63
C ASP A 125 11.80 -5.66 4.66
N PHE A 126 10.54 -6.11 4.74
CA PHE A 126 10.10 -7.17 5.63
C PHE A 126 10.76 -8.50 5.30
N ASP A 127 10.77 -8.87 4.02
CA ASP A 127 11.42 -10.06 3.49
C ASP A 127 12.93 -10.08 3.75
N THR A 128 13.58 -8.92 3.65
CA THR A 128 15.01 -8.76 3.97
C THR A 128 15.29 -9.15 5.42
N VAL A 129 14.54 -8.61 6.38
CA VAL A 129 14.71 -8.91 7.81
C VAL A 129 14.44 -10.39 8.12
N LEU A 130 13.40 -10.97 7.52
CA LEU A 130 13.07 -12.39 7.70
C LEU A 130 14.22 -13.28 7.21
N LYS A 131 14.73 -13.04 6.00
CA LYS A 131 15.80 -13.83 5.39
C LYS A 131 17.13 -13.70 6.13
N GLU A 132 17.50 -12.51 6.58
CA GLU A 132 18.70 -12.28 7.40
C GLU A 132 18.67 -13.08 8.71
N ARG A 133 17.46 -13.40 9.21
CA ARG A 133 17.22 -14.19 10.41
C ARG A 133 16.95 -15.66 10.13
N GLY A 134 17.18 -16.13 8.91
CA GLY A 134 16.98 -17.52 8.49
C GLY A 134 15.52 -17.97 8.50
N GLN A 135 14.56 -17.03 8.44
CA GLN A 135 13.14 -17.33 8.37
C GLN A 135 12.68 -17.43 6.91
N ALA A 136 11.55 -18.09 6.70
CA ALA A 136 10.85 -18.05 5.43
C ALA A 136 10.49 -16.61 5.05
N GLY A 137 10.50 -16.33 3.74
CA GLY A 137 10.22 -15.00 3.20
C GLY A 137 8.79 -14.53 3.42
N VAL A 138 8.54 -13.23 3.18
CA VAL A 138 7.26 -12.58 3.54
C VAL A 138 6.05 -13.24 2.88
N GLU A 139 6.17 -13.66 1.61
CA GLU A 139 5.06 -14.31 0.88
C GLU A 139 4.71 -15.68 1.46
N GLU A 140 5.70 -16.46 1.88
CA GLU A 140 5.44 -17.76 2.50
C GLU A 140 4.75 -17.60 3.85
N GLN A 141 5.23 -16.64 4.67
CA GLN A 141 4.61 -16.30 5.95
C GLN A 141 3.18 -15.79 5.76
N TRP A 142 2.96 -14.94 4.77
CA TRP A 142 1.65 -14.42 4.41
C TRP A 142 0.67 -15.55 4.05
N LEU A 143 1.08 -16.49 3.20
CA LEU A 143 0.22 -17.60 2.82
C LEU A 143 -0.03 -18.59 3.97
N ASN A 144 0.90 -18.71 4.92
CA ASN A 144 0.65 -19.48 6.14
C ASN A 144 -0.36 -18.76 7.05
N PHE A 145 -0.22 -17.43 7.19
CA PHE A 145 -1.17 -16.57 7.91
C PHE A 145 -2.58 -16.64 7.31
N VAL A 146 -2.72 -16.57 5.98
CA VAL A 146 -3.98 -16.75 5.25
C VAL A 146 -4.63 -18.10 5.59
N ALA A 147 -3.87 -19.20 5.58
CA ALA A 147 -4.40 -20.50 5.98
C ALA A 147 -4.79 -20.52 7.46
N ALA A 148 -3.96 -19.96 8.35
CA ALA A 148 -4.24 -19.89 9.78
C ALA A 148 -5.55 -19.16 10.10
N ASN A 149 -5.83 -18.07 9.38
CA ASN A 149 -7.09 -17.34 9.50
C ASN A 149 -8.30 -18.18 9.09
N GLY A 150 -8.17 -18.99 8.04
CA GLY A 150 -9.23 -19.92 7.61
C GLY A 150 -9.48 -21.08 8.58
N PHE A 151 -8.49 -21.44 9.40
CA PHE A 151 -8.54 -22.58 10.33
C PHE A 151 -8.67 -22.22 11.80
N ILE A 152 -8.97 -20.97 12.16
CA ILE A 152 -9.21 -20.61 13.56
C ILE A 152 -10.31 -21.53 14.14
N GLY A 153 -10.00 -22.16 15.27
CA GLY A 153 -10.88 -23.14 15.93
C GLY A 153 -10.86 -24.56 15.33
N VAL A 154 -9.95 -24.85 14.41
CA VAL A 154 -9.77 -26.17 13.78
C VAL A 154 -8.38 -26.72 14.10
N ASN A 155 -8.28 -28.03 14.27
CA ASN A 155 -6.99 -28.71 14.44
C ASN A 155 -6.26 -28.80 13.10
N VAL A 156 -5.03 -28.31 13.04
CA VAL A 156 -4.25 -28.15 11.81
C VAL A 156 -2.75 -28.17 12.13
N ASP A 157 -1.91 -28.34 11.11
CA ASP A 157 -0.47 -28.28 11.26
C ASP A 157 0.01 -26.94 11.83
N PRO A 158 1.09 -26.94 12.64
CA PRO A 158 1.56 -25.76 13.36
C PRO A 158 1.68 -24.49 12.52
N PRO A 159 2.27 -24.50 11.30
CA PRO A 159 2.41 -23.29 10.48
C PRO A 159 1.07 -22.62 10.14
N TYR A 160 -0.03 -23.37 10.11
CA TYR A 160 -1.36 -22.87 9.76
C TYR A 160 -2.24 -22.67 11.00
N SER A 161 -1.62 -22.41 12.16
CA SER A 161 -2.31 -22.22 13.43
C SER A 161 -1.75 -21.02 14.19
N TYR A 162 -2.38 -20.67 15.31
CA TYR A 162 -1.87 -19.71 16.29
C TYR A 162 -1.46 -20.45 17.56
N PRO A 163 -0.19 -20.88 17.71
CA PRO A 163 0.23 -21.74 18.83
C PRO A 163 0.09 -21.09 20.21
N GLN A 164 0.07 -19.76 20.29
CA GLN A 164 -0.16 -18.99 21.53
C GLN A 164 -1.60 -18.44 21.62
N GLY A 165 -2.50 -18.90 20.76
CA GLY A 165 -3.88 -18.43 20.66
C GLY A 165 -4.06 -17.37 19.56
N ALA A 166 -5.17 -17.48 18.84
CA ALA A 166 -5.55 -16.51 17.81
C ALA A 166 -6.10 -15.24 18.49
N PRO A 167 -5.76 -14.03 17.97
CA PRO A 167 -6.35 -12.80 18.48
C PRO A 167 -7.84 -12.61 18.15
N ALA A 168 -8.41 -13.49 17.31
CA ALA A 168 -9.82 -13.50 16.93
C ALA A 168 -10.49 -14.83 17.32
N ARG A 169 -11.82 -14.81 17.43
CA ARG A 169 -12.59 -16.00 17.88
C ARG A 169 -13.16 -16.79 16.71
N GLN A 170 -13.46 -16.13 15.60
CA GLN A 170 -14.01 -16.76 14.41
C GLN A 170 -12.95 -16.85 13.31
N ALA A 171 -13.08 -17.86 12.44
CA ALA A 171 -12.27 -17.95 11.24
C ALA A 171 -12.65 -16.88 10.22
N ALA A 172 -11.76 -16.65 9.25
CA ALA A 172 -12.01 -15.75 8.12
C ALA A 172 -13.34 -16.09 7.43
N SER A 173 -14.12 -15.04 7.14
CA SER A 173 -15.40 -15.14 6.46
C SER A 173 -15.22 -15.29 4.96
N VAL A 174 -16.12 -16.05 4.35
CA VAL A 174 -16.33 -16.04 2.90
C VAL A 174 -17.42 -15.01 2.62
N VAL A 175 -17.18 -14.10 1.66
CA VAL A 175 -18.18 -13.12 1.25
C VAL A 175 -19.40 -13.86 0.71
N VAL A 176 -20.60 -13.42 1.07
CA VAL A 176 -21.84 -14.10 0.66
C VAL A 176 -21.91 -14.15 -0.87
N GLY A 177 -21.89 -15.36 -1.43
CA GLY A 177 -21.92 -15.58 -2.87
C GLY A 177 -20.55 -15.88 -3.50
N ASP A 178 -19.45 -15.71 -2.78
CA ASP A 178 -18.11 -16.13 -3.21
C ASP A 178 -18.02 -17.66 -3.16
N LYS A 179 -18.56 -18.32 -4.18
CA LYS A 179 -18.56 -19.77 -4.37
C LYS A 179 -18.40 -20.12 -5.84
N VAL A 180 -17.80 -21.28 -6.10
CA VAL A 180 -17.83 -21.90 -7.42
C VAL A 180 -18.73 -23.13 -7.35
N ASP A 181 -19.72 -23.21 -8.24
CA ASP A 181 -20.55 -24.41 -8.37
C ASP A 181 -19.84 -25.44 -9.25
N ALA A 182 -20.21 -26.72 -9.12
CA ALA A 182 -19.64 -27.78 -9.93
C ALA A 182 -19.98 -27.58 -11.43
N GLY A 183 -18.96 -27.47 -12.28
CA GLY A 183 -19.07 -27.06 -13.69
C GLY A 183 -19.14 -25.55 -13.91
N GLY A 184 -19.03 -24.73 -12.85
CA GLY A 184 -19.16 -23.28 -12.88
C GLY A 184 -17.82 -22.54 -12.86
N THR A 185 -17.92 -21.22 -13.01
CA THR A 185 -16.81 -20.27 -12.90
C THR A 185 -17.22 -19.13 -11.97
N PHE A 186 -16.35 -18.81 -11.01
CA PHE A 186 -16.41 -17.62 -10.18
C PHE A 186 -15.42 -16.58 -10.70
N GLN A 187 -15.79 -15.31 -10.71
CA GLN A 187 -14.92 -14.20 -11.11
C GLN A 187 -15.04 -13.07 -10.09
N SER A 188 -13.92 -12.49 -9.70
CA SER A 188 -13.88 -11.37 -8.76
C SER A 188 -12.56 -10.61 -8.88
N THR A 189 -12.32 -9.70 -7.95
CA THR A 189 -11.03 -9.03 -7.75
C THR A 189 -10.49 -9.32 -6.36
N VAL A 190 -9.18 -9.13 -6.18
CA VAL A 190 -8.49 -9.20 -4.89
C VAL A 190 -7.42 -8.12 -4.85
N HIS A 191 -7.21 -7.48 -3.70
CA HIS A 191 -6.09 -6.56 -3.53
C HIS A 191 -4.77 -7.33 -3.35
N GLU A 192 -3.63 -6.67 -3.57
CA GLU A 192 -2.34 -7.29 -3.30
C GLU A 192 -2.14 -7.53 -1.80
N TYR A 193 -1.38 -8.58 -1.42
CA TYR A 193 -1.17 -8.92 -0.01
C TYR A 193 -2.49 -8.89 0.80
N SER A 194 -3.53 -9.48 0.21
CA SER A 194 -4.85 -9.69 0.79
C SER A 194 -5.34 -11.11 0.41
N VAL A 195 -6.58 -11.47 0.75
CA VAL A 195 -7.12 -12.77 0.32
C VAL A 195 -8.62 -12.73 0.05
N ARG A 196 -9.02 -13.43 -1.02
CA ARG A 196 -10.41 -13.86 -1.26
C ARG A 196 -10.57 -15.35 -1.01
N TYR A 197 -11.42 -15.71 -0.05
CA TYR A 197 -11.85 -17.08 0.17
C TYR A 197 -13.12 -17.35 -0.65
N VAL A 198 -13.14 -18.46 -1.37
CA VAL A 198 -14.25 -18.89 -2.22
C VAL A 198 -14.62 -20.32 -1.86
N ASP A 199 -15.91 -20.59 -1.61
CA ASP A 199 -16.39 -21.94 -1.33
C ASP A 199 -16.27 -22.83 -2.57
N LEU A 200 -15.70 -24.03 -2.40
CA LEU A 200 -15.58 -25.05 -3.44
C LEU A 200 -16.73 -26.07 -3.36
N PRO A 201 -17.14 -26.66 -4.50
CA PRO A 201 -18.12 -27.73 -4.50
C PRO A 201 -17.51 -29.00 -3.92
N ARG A 202 -18.34 -29.87 -3.35
CA ARG A 202 -17.93 -31.20 -2.90
C ARG A 202 -17.84 -32.16 -4.08
N GLY A 203 -16.71 -32.83 -4.24
CA GLY A 203 -16.51 -33.87 -5.24
C GLY A 203 -15.09 -33.85 -5.81
N LYS A 204 -14.89 -34.67 -6.84
CA LYS A 204 -13.67 -34.65 -7.63
C LYS A 204 -13.81 -33.61 -8.72
N ILE A 205 -12.94 -32.62 -8.70
CA ILE A 205 -12.94 -31.52 -9.66
C ILE A 205 -11.55 -31.31 -10.26
N THR A 206 -11.49 -30.77 -11.46
CA THR A 206 -10.30 -30.09 -11.96
C THR A 206 -10.50 -28.60 -11.72
N LEU A 207 -9.72 -28.05 -10.80
CA LEU A 207 -9.73 -26.62 -10.48
C LEU A 207 -8.86 -25.88 -11.49
N LYS A 208 -9.42 -24.85 -12.11
CA LYS A 208 -8.70 -23.93 -13.01
C LYS A 208 -8.70 -22.54 -12.42
N PHE A 209 -7.58 -21.86 -12.53
CA PHE A 209 -7.41 -20.47 -12.15
C PHE A 209 -6.93 -19.66 -13.36
N GLY A 210 -7.45 -18.44 -13.50
CA GLY A 210 -7.01 -17.47 -14.50
C GLY A 210 -6.87 -16.08 -13.88
N GLY A 211 -5.80 -15.36 -14.22
CA GLY A 211 -5.55 -13.98 -13.82
C GLY A 211 -4.50 -13.32 -14.73
N PRO A 212 -4.43 -11.98 -14.76
CA PRO A 212 -3.43 -11.24 -15.52
C PRO A 212 -2.03 -11.39 -14.92
N THR A 213 -0.99 -11.19 -15.73
CA THR A 213 0.43 -11.25 -15.31
C THR A 213 1.05 -9.88 -15.05
N SER A 214 0.25 -8.81 -15.15
CA SER A 214 0.64 -7.47 -14.73
C SER A 214 -0.54 -6.71 -14.14
N ASN A 215 -0.25 -5.76 -13.27
CA ASN A 215 -1.21 -4.85 -12.67
C ASN A 215 -0.71 -3.39 -12.79
N ARG A 216 -1.62 -2.43 -12.67
CA ARG A 216 -1.28 -1.00 -12.73
C ARG A 216 -0.71 -0.52 -11.41
N LEU A 217 0.23 0.42 -11.40
CA LEU A 217 0.69 1.05 -10.15
C LEU A 217 -0.35 2.03 -9.61
N ILE A 218 -0.95 2.81 -10.50
CA ILE A 218 -1.98 3.81 -10.22
C ILE A 218 -3.13 3.72 -11.22
N SER A 219 -4.31 4.23 -10.84
CA SER A 219 -5.57 4.16 -11.60
C SER A 219 -5.63 5.06 -12.84
N THR A 220 -4.61 5.05 -13.69
CA THR A 220 -4.58 5.76 -14.98
C THR A 220 -3.79 4.98 -16.04
N ASP A 221 -3.68 5.52 -17.25
CA ASP A 221 -2.72 5.12 -18.28
C ASP A 221 -1.78 6.31 -18.54
N PRO A 222 -0.59 6.12 -19.15
CA PRO A 222 0.20 7.24 -19.67
C PRO A 222 -0.66 8.21 -20.48
N HIS A 223 -0.47 9.51 -20.30
CA HIS A 223 -1.28 10.51 -21.01
C HIS A 223 -0.99 10.43 -22.51
N SER A 224 0.29 10.31 -22.85
CA SER A 224 0.76 9.98 -24.19
C SER A 224 1.77 8.84 -24.12
N GLY A 225 2.20 8.34 -25.28
CA GLY A 225 3.26 7.34 -25.35
C GLY A 225 2.97 6.05 -24.56
N ARG A 226 4.00 5.57 -23.86
CA ARG A 226 4.02 4.31 -23.08
C ARG A 226 4.52 4.52 -21.67
N THR A 227 5.09 5.67 -21.35
CA THR A 227 5.72 5.95 -20.06
C THR A 227 5.42 7.35 -19.58
N PHE A 228 5.46 7.55 -18.26
CA PHE A 228 5.41 8.86 -17.62
C PHE A 228 6.32 8.86 -16.39
N TRP A 229 6.52 10.04 -15.78
CA TRP A 229 7.21 10.16 -14.50
C TRP A 229 6.23 10.01 -13.35
N TRP A 230 6.48 9.10 -12.43
CA TRP A 230 5.67 8.88 -11.22
C TRP A 230 6.51 9.09 -9.97
N SER A 231 5.96 9.76 -8.96
CA SER A 231 6.64 10.13 -7.72
C SER A 231 6.95 8.96 -6.77
N ASP A 232 6.46 7.75 -7.07
CA ASP A 232 6.19 6.71 -6.07
C ASP A 232 5.09 7.15 -5.07
N ARG A 233 4.75 6.26 -4.13
CA ARG A 233 3.86 6.52 -3.01
C ARG A 233 4.45 6.03 -1.69
N GLY A 234 4.04 6.65 -0.60
CA GLY A 234 4.48 6.32 0.75
C GLY A 234 4.43 7.50 1.71
N ASP A 235 4.63 7.20 2.99
CA ASP A 235 4.62 8.19 4.07
C ASP A 235 6.03 8.80 4.26
N GLY A 236 6.10 10.07 4.63
CA GLY A 236 7.33 10.81 4.94
C GLY A 236 8.29 10.89 3.75
N MET A 237 7.75 11.14 2.55
CA MET A 237 8.51 11.21 1.31
C MET A 237 8.87 12.63 0.94
N ASP A 238 10.00 12.75 0.23
CA ASP A 238 10.41 13.95 -0.52
C ASP A 238 11.00 13.45 -1.84
N ALA A 239 10.12 13.29 -2.83
CA ALA A 239 10.49 12.85 -4.17
C ALA A 239 10.68 14.07 -5.08
N THR A 240 11.76 14.10 -5.85
CA THR A 240 12.09 15.18 -6.78
C THR A 240 12.45 14.67 -8.17
N LEU A 241 12.07 15.45 -9.17
CA LEU A 241 12.44 15.30 -10.58
C LEU A 241 12.98 16.66 -11.06
N THR A 242 14.29 16.79 -11.22
CA THR A 242 14.98 18.09 -11.43
C THR A 242 15.73 18.15 -12.75
N LYS A 243 15.68 19.30 -13.44
CA LYS A 243 16.44 19.54 -14.68
C LYS A 243 16.91 20.99 -14.78
N THR A 244 18.14 21.18 -15.26
CA THR A 244 18.63 22.52 -15.63
C THR A 244 18.09 22.88 -17.00
N ILE A 245 17.47 24.06 -17.11
CA ILE A 245 16.89 24.59 -18.34
C ILE A 245 17.51 25.95 -18.68
N ASP A 246 17.75 26.16 -19.98
CA ASP A 246 18.34 27.40 -20.49
C ASP A 246 17.27 28.28 -21.12
N LEU A 247 16.90 29.37 -20.44
CA LEU A 247 15.89 30.33 -20.88
C LEU A 247 16.52 31.61 -21.43
N ARG A 248 17.84 31.62 -21.70
CA ARG A 248 18.55 32.83 -22.15
C ARG A 248 18.06 33.38 -23.48
N THR A 249 17.51 32.52 -24.34
CA THR A 249 16.99 32.88 -25.67
C THR A 249 15.46 32.95 -25.72
N ALA A 250 14.77 32.60 -24.64
CA ALA A 250 13.31 32.61 -24.58
C ALA A 250 12.80 33.99 -24.13
N ALA A 251 11.97 34.63 -24.95
CA ALA A 251 11.44 35.97 -24.68
C ALA A 251 10.24 35.98 -23.72
N ASP A 252 9.38 34.96 -23.78
CA ASP A 252 8.22 34.74 -22.91
C ASP A 252 8.16 33.25 -22.51
N PRO A 253 9.14 32.76 -21.72
CA PRO A 253 9.20 31.35 -21.38
C PRO A 253 8.01 30.93 -20.52
N LYS A 254 7.43 29.79 -20.88
CA LYS A 254 6.35 29.10 -20.16
C LYS A 254 6.66 27.63 -20.03
N LEU A 255 6.12 27.03 -18.98
CA LEU A 255 6.01 25.60 -18.80
C LEU A 255 4.55 25.19 -18.99
N ALA A 256 4.34 24.10 -19.71
CA ALA A 256 3.10 23.33 -19.72
C ALA A 256 3.42 21.85 -19.50
N PHE A 257 2.51 21.11 -18.88
CA PHE A 257 2.68 19.68 -18.64
C PHE A 257 1.32 19.03 -18.36
N TRP A 258 1.24 17.73 -18.56
CA TRP A 258 0.12 16.92 -18.10
C TRP A 258 0.45 16.30 -16.75
N THR A 259 -0.54 16.26 -15.86
CA THR A 259 -0.40 15.60 -14.56
C THR A 259 -1.64 14.80 -14.17
N TRP A 260 -1.41 13.69 -13.48
CA TRP A 260 -2.41 12.95 -12.73
C TRP A 260 -1.96 12.93 -11.26
N TYR A 261 -2.89 13.05 -10.32
CA TYR A 261 -2.55 12.98 -8.90
C TYR A 261 -3.68 12.44 -8.04
N GLY A 262 -3.31 11.66 -7.03
CA GLY A 262 -4.14 11.29 -5.89
C GLY A 262 -3.31 11.51 -4.64
N ILE A 263 -3.60 12.57 -3.91
CA ILE A 263 -2.78 13.15 -2.83
C ILE A 263 -3.70 13.45 -1.64
N GLU A 264 -3.23 13.26 -0.41
CA GLU A 264 -4.03 13.61 0.76
C GLU A 264 -4.28 15.11 0.80
N ALA A 265 -5.57 15.49 0.75
CA ALA A 265 -5.98 16.87 0.68
C ALA A 265 -5.52 17.65 1.92
N ASP A 266 -4.75 18.72 1.68
CA ASP A 266 -4.26 19.67 2.68
C ASP A 266 -3.18 19.16 3.66
N TYR A 267 -2.66 17.94 3.47
CA TYR A 267 -1.55 17.38 4.25
C TYR A 267 -0.35 17.12 3.36
N ASP A 268 -0.57 16.39 2.26
CA ASP A 268 0.43 16.11 1.23
C ASP A 268 0.35 17.13 0.10
N TYR A 269 1.51 17.41 -0.53
CA TYR A 269 1.59 18.38 -1.62
C TYR A 269 2.59 17.97 -2.70
N ALA A 270 2.17 18.20 -3.95
CA ALA A 270 3.07 18.27 -5.09
C ALA A 270 3.35 19.72 -5.49
N TYR A 271 4.52 19.97 -6.06
CA TYR A 271 4.97 21.29 -6.46
C TYR A 271 5.63 21.26 -7.84
N VAL A 272 5.50 22.38 -8.55
CA VAL A 272 6.42 22.78 -9.61
C VAL A 272 7.22 23.95 -9.10
N GLU A 273 8.53 23.87 -9.14
CA GLU A 273 9.40 24.86 -8.52
C GLU A 273 10.56 25.25 -9.41
N VAL A 274 11.09 26.44 -9.19
CA VAL A 274 12.26 26.94 -9.90
C VAL A 274 13.32 27.46 -8.94
N SER A 275 14.58 27.25 -9.30
CA SER A 275 15.74 27.77 -8.60
C SER A 275 16.65 28.56 -9.56
N THR A 276 17.16 29.69 -9.08
CA THR A 276 18.12 30.54 -9.82
C THR A 276 19.53 30.51 -9.23
N ASP A 277 19.74 29.70 -8.18
CA ASP A 277 20.96 29.66 -7.36
C ASP A 277 21.44 28.23 -7.14
N SER A 278 21.39 27.45 -8.21
CA SER A 278 21.87 26.06 -8.25
C SER A 278 21.20 25.15 -7.21
N GLY A 279 19.92 25.42 -6.89
CA GLY A 279 19.10 24.56 -6.04
C GLY A 279 19.21 24.87 -4.55
N SER A 280 19.84 26.01 -4.18
CA SER A 280 19.95 26.44 -2.79
C SER A 280 18.60 26.93 -2.26
N HIS A 281 17.83 27.63 -3.09
CA HIS A 281 16.46 28.04 -2.80
C HIS A 281 15.54 27.66 -3.96
N TRP A 282 14.32 27.25 -3.61
CA TRP A 282 13.27 26.86 -4.54
C TRP A 282 12.05 27.73 -4.33
N THR A 283 11.46 28.20 -5.43
CA THR A 283 10.23 28.99 -5.43
C THR A 283 9.12 28.19 -6.09
N PRO A 284 8.06 27.80 -5.36
CA PRO A 284 6.89 27.17 -5.95
C PRO A 284 6.16 28.09 -6.93
N LEU A 285 5.92 27.57 -8.12
CA LEU A 285 5.23 28.24 -9.21
C LEU A 285 3.73 28.00 -9.12
N ARG A 286 2.96 29.05 -9.41
CA ARG A 286 1.50 28.96 -9.50
C ARG A 286 1.11 28.17 -10.76
N THR A 287 0.20 27.22 -10.58
CA THR A 287 -0.54 26.52 -11.63
C THR A 287 -2.05 26.63 -11.39
N GLU A 288 -2.86 26.17 -12.34
CA GLU A 288 -4.33 26.16 -12.24
C GLU A 288 -4.86 25.24 -11.13
N ALA A 289 -4.09 24.23 -10.72
CA ALA A 289 -4.45 23.30 -9.65
C ALA A 289 -3.82 23.66 -8.29
N SER A 290 -2.93 24.64 -8.25
CA SER A 290 -2.20 25.02 -7.03
C SER A 290 -3.01 25.89 -6.07
N SER A 291 -2.72 25.75 -4.76
CA SER A 291 -3.31 26.53 -3.68
C SER A 291 -2.24 27.11 -2.74
N THR A 292 -2.56 28.26 -2.14
CA THR A 292 -1.78 28.87 -1.05
C THR A 292 -2.42 28.65 0.31
N THR A 293 -3.56 27.96 0.37
CA THR A 293 -4.19 27.58 1.63
C THR A 293 -3.29 26.58 2.36
N ASP A 294 -3.11 26.80 3.65
CA ASP A 294 -2.25 25.98 4.51
C ASP A 294 -2.92 25.74 5.87
N PRO A 295 -3.99 24.92 5.92
CA PRO A 295 -4.74 24.72 7.16
C PRO A 295 -3.95 23.90 8.19
N ASN A 296 -2.98 23.09 7.74
CA ASN A 296 -2.19 22.19 8.57
C ASN A 296 -0.72 22.61 8.75
N GLY A 297 -0.29 23.72 8.15
CA GLY A 297 1.10 24.20 8.28
C GLY A 297 2.12 23.40 7.45
N GLN A 298 1.67 22.72 6.39
CA GLN A 298 2.45 21.81 5.55
C GLN A 298 2.66 22.34 4.13
N ASN A 299 1.90 23.35 3.69
CA ASN A 299 2.02 23.89 2.35
C ASN A 299 3.17 24.91 2.23
N LEU A 300 4.17 24.61 1.40
CA LEU A 300 5.29 25.52 1.07
C LEU A 300 4.88 26.72 0.17
N GLY A 301 3.61 26.78 -0.23
CA GLY A 301 3.03 27.78 -1.14
C GLY A 301 2.82 27.23 -2.54
N ASN A 302 1.69 27.58 -3.18
CA ASN A 302 1.29 27.05 -4.49
C ASN A 302 1.37 25.50 -4.60
N GLY A 303 1.04 24.79 -3.53
CA GLY A 303 0.98 23.33 -3.53
C GLY A 303 -0.24 22.79 -4.27
N ILE A 304 -0.06 21.67 -4.96
CA ILE A 304 -1.12 20.85 -5.58
C ILE A 304 -1.46 19.73 -4.59
N THR A 305 -2.73 19.58 -4.24
CA THR A 305 -3.21 18.60 -3.26
C THR A 305 -4.60 18.08 -3.66
N GLY A 306 -5.07 17.01 -3.02
CA GLY A 306 -6.33 16.34 -3.34
C GLY A 306 -6.20 15.37 -4.53
N SER A 307 -7.26 15.21 -5.31
CA SER A 307 -7.28 14.25 -6.43
C SER A 307 -7.69 14.90 -7.74
N SER A 308 -7.04 14.51 -8.84
CA SER A 308 -7.46 14.79 -10.21
C SER A 308 -8.37 13.71 -10.80
N SER A 309 -8.52 12.57 -10.11
CA SER A 309 -9.33 11.45 -10.57
C SER A 309 -10.79 11.88 -10.75
N GLY A 310 -11.40 11.51 -11.88
CA GLY A 310 -12.82 11.80 -12.16
C GLY A 310 -13.09 13.22 -12.68
N GLU A 311 -12.09 14.10 -12.71
CA GLU A 311 -12.21 15.41 -13.38
C GLU A 311 -12.22 15.29 -14.91
N THR A 312 -11.50 14.29 -15.43
CA THR A 312 -11.53 13.87 -16.84
C THR A 312 -11.71 12.35 -16.90
N ALA A 313 -11.96 11.81 -18.11
CA ALA A 313 -12.10 10.37 -18.30
C ALA A 313 -10.84 9.58 -17.89
N THR A 314 -9.66 10.21 -17.94
CA THR A 314 -8.37 9.60 -17.58
C THR A 314 -7.77 10.12 -16.28
N GLY A 315 -8.37 11.18 -15.70
CA GLY A 315 -7.85 11.90 -14.54
C GLY A 315 -6.65 12.82 -14.83
N TRP A 316 -6.17 12.89 -16.07
CA TRP A 316 -5.07 13.80 -16.44
C TRP A 316 -5.57 15.24 -16.60
N LYS A 317 -4.77 16.20 -16.12
CA LYS A 317 -5.00 17.64 -16.21
C LYS A 317 -3.80 18.31 -16.85
N HIS A 318 -4.08 19.18 -17.82
CA HIS A 318 -3.07 20.02 -18.44
C HIS A 318 -2.90 21.29 -17.60
N LEU A 319 -1.69 21.53 -17.09
CA LEU A 319 -1.36 22.66 -16.24
C LEU A 319 -0.28 23.53 -16.88
N THR A 320 -0.27 24.80 -16.54
CA THR A 320 0.74 25.76 -16.98
C THR A 320 1.37 26.49 -15.81
N ALA A 321 2.63 26.92 -15.99
CA ALA A 321 3.33 27.79 -15.05
C ALA A 321 4.09 28.89 -15.81
N ASP A 322 4.01 30.11 -15.27
CA ASP A 322 4.71 31.26 -15.83
C ASP A 322 6.21 31.21 -15.48
N LEU A 323 7.06 31.20 -16.52
CA LEU A 323 8.51 31.29 -16.37
C LEU A 323 9.06 32.65 -16.83
N ALA A 324 8.22 33.59 -17.28
CA ALA A 324 8.66 34.90 -17.78
C ALA A 324 9.58 35.68 -16.81
N PRO A 325 9.40 35.62 -15.47
CA PRO A 325 10.33 36.23 -14.52
C PRO A 325 11.78 35.69 -14.58
N TYR A 326 11.98 34.56 -15.25
CA TYR A 326 13.25 33.86 -15.40
C TYR A 326 13.82 33.94 -16.83
N ALA A 327 13.19 34.69 -17.73
CA ALA A 327 13.72 34.98 -19.06
C ALA A 327 15.13 35.56 -18.99
N GLY A 328 16.01 35.14 -19.91
CA GLY A 328 17.40 35.60 -19.94
C GLY A 328 18.34 34.87 -18.95
N LYS A 329 17.85 33.86 -18.21
CA LYS A 329 18.63 33.11 -17.21
C LYS A 329 18.73 31.63 -17.58
N GLN A 330 19.72 30.96 -17.00
CA GLN A 330 19.68 29.51 -16.82
C GLN A 330 19.11 29.25 -15.42
N VAL A 331 18.16 28.31 -15.31
CA VAL A 331 17.49 27.97 -14.05
C VAL A 331 17.41 26.46 -13.86
N GLN A 332 17.13 25.99 -12.65
CA GLN A 332 16.70 24.62 -12.42
C GLN A 332 15.19 24.57 -12.23
N LEU A 333 14.53 23.66 -12.93
CA LEU A 333 13.12 23.34 -12.76
C LEU A 333 13.01 22.02 -11.99
N ARG A 334 12.06 21.93 -11.05
CA ARG A 334 11.81 20.73 -10.26
C ARG A 334 10.32 20.44 -10.12
N PHE A 335 9.95 19.18 -10.31
CA PHE A 335 8.71 18.64 -9.75
C PHE A 335 9.06 17.99 -8.42
N GLN A 336 8.28 18.28 -7.38
CA GLN A 336 8.48 17.72 -6.04
C GLN A 336 7.17 17.13 -5.54
N TYR A 337 7.22 16.01 -4.84
CA TYR A 337 6.10 15.44 -4.09
C TYR A 337 6.55 15.19 -2.65
N VAL A 338 5.87 15.83 -1.70
CA VAL A 338 6.15 15.75 -0.27
C VAL A 338 4.94 15.16 0.43
N THR A 339 5.18 14.16 1.28
CA THR A 339 4.16 13.56 2.12
C THR A 339 4.46 13.71 3.60
N ASP A 340 3.41 13.81 4.39
CA ASP A 340 3.54 13.79 5.84
C ASP A 340 3.75 12.35 6.37
N GLY A 341 3.78 12.16 7.69
CA GLY A 341 4.09 10.86 8.29
C GLY A 341 2.96 9.83 8.24
N ASN A 342 1.77 10.18 7.73
CA ASN A 342 0.54 9.43 7.91
C ASN A 342 -0.33 9.51 6.65
N LEU A 343 -0.90 8.38 6.23
CA LEU A 343 -1.79 8.28 5.08
C LEU A 343 -1.10 8.69 3.76
N ASN A 344 -1.29 7.90 2.71
CA ASN A 344 -0.84 8.31 1.39
C ASN A 344 -1.74 7.68 0.32
N PHE A 345 -1.82 8.33 -0.83
CA PHE A 345 -2.64 7.89 -1.96
C PHE A 345 -1.73 7.50 -3.14
N GLY A 346 -2.24 7.54 -4.37
CA GLY A 346 -1.50 7.11 -5.57
C GLY A 346 -0.30 8.02 -5.94
N GLY A 347 -0.13 9.16 -5.28
CA GLY A 347 0.98 10.07 -5.48
C GLY A 347 0.76 11.03 -6.66
N PHE A 348 1.85 11.38 -7.34
CA PHE A 348 1.88 12.41 -8.37
C PHE A 348 2.57 11.89 -9.64
N ALA A 349 1.93 12.09 -10.79
CA ALA A 349 2.44 11.71 -12.10
C ALA A 349 2.55 12.93 -13.03
N VAL A 350 3.58 12.96 -13.86
CA VAL A 350 3.88 14.03 -14.82
C VAL A 350 4.21 13.42 -16.17
N ASP A 351 3.63 13.99 -17.22
CA ASP A 351 3.84 13.57 -18.60
C ASP A 351 3.83 14.80 -19.53
N ASP A 352 4.33 14.64 -20.76
CA ASP A 352 4.32 15.64 -21.82
C ASP A 352 4.80 17.04 -21.35
N ILE A 353 6.04 17.13 -20.87
CA ILE A 353 6.60 18.37 -20.33
C ILE A 353 7.06 19.28 -21.48
N GLU A 354 6.40 20.43 -21.61
CA GLU A 354 6.64 21.43 -22.64
C GLU A 354 7.25 22.69 -22.04
N ILE A 355 8.47 23.04 -22.47
CA ILE A 355 9.15 24.27 -22.05
C ILE A 355 9.46 25.09 -23.29
N THR A 356 9.10 26.37 -23.26
CA THR A 356 9.29 27.27 -24.41
C THR A 356 10.72 27.25 -24.92
N GLY A 357 10.89 26.91 -26.20
CA GLY A 357 12.20 26.86 -26.86
C GLY A 357 12.98 25.57 -26.67
N LEU A 358 12.44 24.59 -25.94
CA LEU A 358 13.00 23.26 -25.78
C LEU A 358 12.11 22.20 -26.46
N PRO A 359 12.67 21.03 -26.85
CA PRO A 359 11.87 19.91 -27.33
C PRO A 359 10.88 19.41 -26.26
N LEU A 360 9.74 18.88 -26.70
CA LEU A 360 8.80 18.14 -25.85
C LEU A 360 9.51 16.96 -25.17
N ASP A 361 9.22 16.77 -23.89
CA ASP A 361 9.67 15.64 -23.09
C ASP A 361 8.46 14.78 -22.69
N ASP A 362 8.17 13.79 -23.53
CA ASP A 362 7.06 12.83 -23.43
C ASP A 362 7.41 11.60 -22.56
N ALA A 363 8.49 11.69 -21.76
CA ALA A 363 9.03 10.61 -20.95
C ALA A 363 9.40 9.30 -21.69
N GLU A 364 9.39 9.24 -23.02
CA GLU A 364 9.69 8.01 -23.76
C GLU A 364 11.20 7.68 -23.83
N THR A 365 12.05 8.67 -23.55
CA THR A 365 13.52 8.53 -23.55
C THR A 365 14.16 9.25 -22.36
N ASP A 366 15.46 9.01 -22.14
CA ASP A 366 16.19 9.72 -21.08
C ASP A 366 16.55 11.12 -21.58
N ASN A 367 15.83 12.11 -21.04
CA ASN A 367 15.96 13.51 -21.40
C ASN A 367 16.78 14.33 -20.37
N GLY A 368 17.58 13.66 -19.53
CA GLY A 368 18.54 14.30 -18.63
C GLY A 368 17.94 14.86 -17.34
N TRP A 369 16.81 14.30 -16.88
CA TRP A 369 16.27 14.59 -15.56
C TRP A 369 17.06 13.87 -14.47
N THR A 370 17.34 14.57 -13.38
CA THR A 370 17.89 13.99 -12.15
C THR A 370 16.74 13.60 -11.24
N THR A 371 16.64 12.32 -10.88
CA THR A 371 15.58 11.82 -10.01
C THR A 371 16.07 11.55 -8.59
N SER A 372 15.18 11.78 -7.63
CA SER A 372 15.23 11.24 -6.28
C SER A 372 13.81 10.80 -5.96
N GLY A 373 13.53 9.50 -5.83
CA GLY A 373 12.16 8.99 -5.63
C GLY A 373 11.33 8.83 -6.90
N PHE A 374 11.33 9.82 -7.82
CA PHE A 374 10.62 9.67 -9.09
C PHE A 374 11.17 8.54 -9.96
N ILE A 375 10.26 7.80 -10.58
CA ILE A 375 10.57 6.74 -11.54
C ILE A 375 9.88 7.00 -12.88
N ARG A 376 10.58 6.67 -13.97
CA ARG A 376 9.97 6.60 -15.29
C ARG A 376 9.27 5.26 -15.43
N SER A 377 7.96 5.28 -15.55
CA SER A 377 7.11 4.11 -15.38
C SER A 377 6.20 3.89 -16.58
N THR A 378 6.01 2.62 -16.96
CA THR A 378 4.94 2.22 -17.90
C THR A 378 3.58 2.08 -17.23
N ASN A 379 3.51 2.42 -15.93
CA ASN A 379 2.44 2.12 -15.01
C ASN A 379 2.16 0.63 -14.78
N LEU A 380 3.02 -0.30 -15.23
CA LEU A 380 2.77 -1.73 -15.08
C LEU A 380 3.83 -2.41 -14.22
N VAL A 381 3.37 -3.21 -13.26
CA VAL A 381 4.20 -4.10 -12.43
C VAL A 381 3.83 -5.55 -12.69
N SER A 382 4.79 -6.45 -12.47
CA SER A 382 4.55 -7.90 -12.55
C SER A 382 3.54 -8.35 -11.49
N GLN A 383 2.58 -9.17 -11.91
CA GLN A 383 1.56 -9.78 -11.07
C GLN A 383 1.84 -11.27 -10.94
N ARG A 384 1.75 -11.78 -9.71
CA ARG A 384 1.68 -13.22 -9.42
C ARG A 384 0.49 -13.50 -8.53
N PHE A 385 0.07 -14.76 -8.47
CA PHE A 385 -0.94 -15.21 -7.53
C PHE A 385 -0.46 -16.43 -6.74
N ALA A 386 -1.10 -16.66 -5.61
CA ALA A 386 -1.11 -17.96 -4.95
C ALA A 386 -2.54 -18.46 -4.83
N VAL A 387 -2.70 -19.75 -5.06
CA VAL A 387 -3.95 -20.49 -4.89
C VAL A 387 -3.72 -21.53 -3.80
N GLN A 388 -4.48 -21.44 -2.71
CA GLN A 388 -4.47 -22.41 -1.62
C GLN A 388 -5.83 -23.11 -1.52
N VAL A 389 -5.86 -24.43 -1.63
CA VAL A 389 -7.05 -25.20 -1.29
C VAL A 389 -6.97 -25.58 0.18
N LEU A 390 -7.97 -25.14 0.95
CA LEU A 390 -8.09 -25.39 2.38
C LEU A 390 -9.12 -26.52 2.57
N HIS A 391 -8.63 -27.68 2.97
CA HIS A 391 -9.42 -28.88 3.23
C HIS A 391 -9.82 -28.93 4.70
N PHE A 392 -11.11 -29.19 4.96
CA PHE A 392 -11.64 -29.41 6.30
C PHE A 392 -12.13 -30.86 6.39
N ALA A 393 -11.19 -31.81 6.41
CA ALA A 393 -11.47 -33.24 6.37
C ALA A 393 -11.53 -33.86 7.77
N GLY A 394 -12.70 -34.36 8.19
CA GLY A 394 -12.84 -35.01 9.49
C GLY A 394 -12.46 -34.11 10.67
N ASP A 395 -11.48 -34.55 11.47
CA ASP A 395 -10.97 -33.85 12.66
C ASP A 395 -9.70 -33.01 12.40
N ARG A 396 -9.20 -32.97 11.15
CA ARG A 396 -7.97 -32.29 10.79
C ARG A 396 -8.11 -31.48 9.50
N ALA A 397 -7.55 -30.28 9.49
CA ALA A 397 -7.45 -29.47 8.29
C ALA A 397 -6.09 -29.62 7.59
N THR A 398 -6.06 -29.45 6.27
CA THR A 398 -4.83 -29.45 5.46
C THR A 398 -4.88 -28.38 4.37
N VAL A 399 -3.72 -28.05 3.81
CA VAL A 399 -3.57 -27.03 2.77
C VAL A 399 -2.84 -27.61 1.56
N GLU A 400 -3.36 -27.38 0.37
CA GLU A 400 -2.62 -27.54 -0.88
C GLU A 400 -2.33 -26.17 -1.48
N ARG A 401 -1.05 -25.81 -1.62
CA ARG A 401 -0.62 -24.51 -2.16
C ARG A 401 -0.03 -24.66 -3.56
N ARG A 402 -0.33 -23.70 -4.44
CA ARG A 402 0.30 -23.53 -5.76
C ARG A 402 0.56 -22.04 -6.00
N MET A 403 1.76 -21.70 -6.43
CA MET A 403 2.06 -20.38 -6.99
C MET A 403 1.63 -20.34 -8.46
N VAL A 404 1.23 -19.16 -8.93
CA VAL A 404 0.78 -18.91 -10.29
C VAL A 404 1.53 -17.71 -10.85
N ASP A 405 2.63 -17.99 -11.56
CA ASP A 405 3.51 -16.94 -12.10
C ASP A 405 3.11 -16.53 -13.53
N ASN A 406 2.45 -17.42 -14.27
CA ASN A 406 2.08 -17.20 -15.69
C ASN A 406 0.59 -16.85 -15.86
N GLY A 407 -0.11 -16.52 -14.78
CA GLY A 407 -1.54 -16.17 -14.81
C GLY A 407 -2.51 -17.34 -14.91
N GLU A 408 -2.05 -18.57 -15.20
CA GLU A 408 -2.91 -19.75 -15.35
C GLU A 408 -2.42 -20.91 -14.49
N LEU A 409 -3.38 -21.67 -13.93
CA LEU A 409 -3.12 -22.89 -13.18
C LEU A 409 -4.29 -23.87 -13.39
N SER A 410 -3.99 -25.17 -13.55
CA SER A 410 -4.98 -26.24 -13.64
C SER A 410 -4.50 -27.47 -12.89
N PHE A 411 -5.27 -27.97 -11.93
CA PHE A 411 -4.93 -29.17 -11.16
C PHE A 411 -6.17 -29.86 -10.60
N ASP A 412 -6.01 -31.14 -10.32
CA ASP A 412 -7.07 -31.96 -9.76
C ASP A 412 -7.17 -31.78 -8.24
N VAL A 413 -8.41 -31.71 -7.73
CA VAL A 413 -8.72 -31.59 -6.31
C VAL A 413 -9.84 -32.58 -5.97
N ASP A 414 -9.72 -33.29 -4.85
CA ASP A 414 -10.78 -34.16 -4.32
C ASP A 414 -11.28 -33.59 -2.99
N THR A 415 -12.46 -32.96 -3.02
CA THR A 415 -13.12 -32.39 -1.84
C THR A 415 -14.23 -33.29 -1.31
N SER A 416 -14.33 -34.54 -1.79
CA SER A 416 -15.43 -35.45 -1.45
C SER A 416 -15.47 -35.75 0.06
N GLY A 417 -14.29 -35.92 0.66
CA GLY A 417 -14.11 -36.20 2.10
C GLY A 417 -14.24 -34.97 3.00
N ASP A 418 -14.28 -33.77 2.44
CA ASP A 418 -14.33 -32.54 3.22
C ASP A 418 -15.73 -32.24 3.73
N ARG A 419 -15.82 -31.74 4.97
CA ARG A 419 -17.06 -31.11 5.45
C ARG A 419 -17.28 -29.74 4.80
N ARG A 420 -16.17 -29.10 4.40
CA ARG A 420 -16.09 -27.84 3.65
C ARG A 420 -14.73 -27.79 2.97
N ALA A 421 -14.66 -27.24 1.77
CA ALA A 421 -13.39 -26.91 1.14
C ALA A 421 -13.47 -25.47 0.63
N LEU A 422 -12.38 -24.72 0.82
CA LEU A 422 -12.24 -23.36 0.31
C LEU A 422 -11.08 -23.29 -0.65
N VAL A 423 -11.14 -22.37 -1.61
CA VAL A 423 -9.95 -21.86 -2.26
C VAL A 423 -9.69 -20.44 -1.76
N ALA A 424 -8.47 -20.19 -1.30
CA ALA A 424 -7.97 -18.88 -0.97
C ALA A 424 -7.08 -18.39 -2.11
N VAL A 425 -7.43 -17.22 -2.67
CA VAL A 425 -6.69 -16.55 -3.74
C VAL A 425 -6.04 -15.29 -3.18
N THR A 426 -4.73 -15.17 -3.37
CA THR A 426 -3.93 -14.01 -2.97
C THR A 426 -3.17 -13.47 -4.18
N GLY A 427 -3.24 -12.16 -4.40
CA GLY A 427 -2.39 -11.44 -5.36
C GLY A 427 -1.07 -10.98 -4.73
N PHE A 428 0.00 -11.00 -5.53
CA PHE A 428 1.28 -10.36 -5.22
C PHE A 428 1.77 -9.48 -6.37
N ALA A 429 1.74 -8.18 -6.15
CA ALA A 429 2.46 -7.18 -6.92
C ALA A 429 3.08 -6.13 -6.00
N VAL A 430 4.14 -5.49 -6.48
CA VAL A 430 4.84 -4.45 -5.71
C VAL A 430 4.17 -3.10 -5.94
N ARG A 431 4.09 -2.28 -4.88
CA ARG A 431 3.76 -0.84 -4.93
C ARG A 431 2.38 -0.43 -5.47
N THR A 432 1.54 -1.37 -5.90
CA THR A 432 0.18 -1.09 -6.37
C THR A 432 -0.86 -1.17 -5.26
N THR A 433 -1.90 -0.34 -5.39
CA THR A 433 -3.17 -0.37 -4.63
C THR A 433 -4.35 -0.82 -5.49
N GLU A 434 -4.12 -1.03 -6.79
CA GLU A 434 -5.17 -1.39 -7.70
C GLU A 434 -5.56 -2.85 -7.48
N PRO A 435 -6.83 -3.18 -7.23
CA PRO A 435 -7.25 -4.56 -7.12
C PRO A 435 -7.10 -5.27 -8.47
N ILE A 436 -6.79 -6.56 -8.42
CA ILE A 436 -6.55 -7.35 -9.62
C ILE A 436 -7.63 -8.41 -9.83
N ALA A 437 -8.08 -8.56 -11.08
CA ALA A 437 -9.12 -9.52 -11.44
C ALA A 437 -8.59 -10.96 -11.47
N PHE A 438 -9.44 -11.92 -11.10
CA PHE A 438 -9.16 -13.35 -11.25
C PHE A 438 -10.43 -14.16 -11.54
N SER A 439 -10.24 -15.40 -11.98
CA SER A 439 -11.29 -16.40 -12.13
C SER A 439 -10.88 -17.74 -11.51
N VAL A 440 -11.87 -18.46 -11.00
CA VAL A 440 -11.74 -19.85 -10.54
C VAL A 440 -12.87 -20.67 -11.15
N SER A 441 -12.53 -21.77 -11.82
CA SER A 441 -13.49 -22.72 -12.39
C SER A 441 -13.32 -24.09 -11.78
N ALA A 442 -14.43 -24.82 -11.57
CA ALA A 442 -14.43 -26.18 -11.08
C ALA A 442 -15.06 -27.11 -12.11
N GLU A 443 -14.25 -27.85 -12.87
CA GLU A 443 -14.75 -28.81 -13.85
C GLU A 443 -15.00 -30.17 -13.20
N ASN A 444 -16.16 -30.78 -13.45
CA ASN A 444 -16.48 -32.09 -12.90
C ASN A 444 -15.52 -33.16 -13.42
N ARG A 445 -15.05 -34.01 -12.51
CA ARG A 445 -14.36 -35.24 -12.86
C ARG A 445 -15.29 -36.44 -12.66
N PRO A 446 -15.34 -37.36 -13.62
CA PRO A 446 -16.15 -38.57 -13.53
C PRO A 446 -15.68 -39.53 -12.43
#